data_AF-A0A1H9HD53-F1
#
_entry.id   AF-A0A1H9HD53-F1
#
_cell.length_a   1.000
_cell.length_b   1.000
_cell.length_c   1.000
_cell.angle_alpha   90.00
_cell.angle_beta   90.00
_cell.angle_gamma   90.00
#
_symmetry.space_group_name_H-M   'P 1'
#
loop_
_entity.id
_entity.type
_entity.pdbx_description
1 polymer ?
#
loop_
_entity_poly.entity_id
_entity_poly.type
_entity_poly.pdbx_seq_one_letter_code
_entity_poly.pdbx_strand_id
1 'polypeptide(L)'
;MELSEGEINRAIRQQPAEHRIFCGHAGWRNDDTAFVLQDQCIPPRVEGTTLLPPRWQEHLQRPALQRQGKTEAWTEKVAKPAGGSSRLLTGIAAAFAAPLIKTSGLQPFGLLFYGPSKVGKSLLLTAAGSTFGIGEERDLPAWNVTDAGFDELARLHNDLPLLINELAVRRGAKTKIYGDMRSFAYRFSEGKELRRHSGF
;
A
#
# COMPACT_ATOMS: atom_id res chain seq x y z
N MET A 1 2.68 32.31 28.71
CA MET A 1 2.58 31.58 29.99
C MET A 1 3.42 30.33 29.83
N GLU A 2 4.67 30.37 30.29
CA GLU A 2 5.58 29.21 30.22
C GLU A 2 5.25 28.28 31.40
N LEU A 3 5.09 26.99 31.11
CA LEU A 3 4.86 25.97 32.13
C LEU A 3 6.16 25.71 32.89
N SER A 4 6.07 25.57 34.21
CA SER A 4 7.22 25.19 35.03
C SER A 4 7.62 23.73 34.81
N GLU A 5 8.91 23.42 35.03
CA GLU A 5 9.43 22.05 34.91
C GLU A 5 8.69 21.04 35.81
N GLY A 6 8.21 21.50 36.98
CA GLY A 6 7.38 20.69 37.88
C GLY A 6 5.99 20.35 37.30
N GLU A 7 5.38 21.28 36.56
CA GLU A 7 4.10 21.05 35.89
C GLU A 7 4.26 20.11 34.69
N ILE A 8 5.34 20.24 33.93
CA ILE A 8 5.68 19.33 32.83
C ILE A 8 5.87 17.90 33.35
N ASN A 9 6.68 17.73 34.40
CA ASN A 9 6.94 16.42 34.99
C ASN A 9 5.68 15.78 35.59
N ARG A 10 4.77 16.60 36.16
CA ARG A 10 3.47 16.12 36.64
C ARG A 10 2.59 15.67 35.46
N ALA A 11 2.53 16.44 34.38
CA ALA A 11 1.74 16.12 33.20
C ALA A 11 2.24 14.83 32.51
N ILE A 12 3.54 14.62 32.40
CA ILE A 12 4.15 13.40 31.82
C ILE A 12 3.77 12.14 32.62
N ARG A 13 3.67 12.25 33.95
CA ARG A 13 3.36 11.10 34.84
C ARG A 13 1.87 10.81 34.97
N GLN A 14 1.00 11.72 34.52
CA GLN A 14 -0.45 11.48 34.56
C GLN A 14 -0.85 10.45 33.51
N GLN A 15 -1.81 9.60 33.86
CA GLN A 15 -2.40 8.70 32.89
C GLN A 15 -3.11 9.56 31.82
N PRO A 16 -2.74 9.44 30.53
CA PRO A 16 -3.30 10.29 29.52
C PRO A 16 -4.79 9.97 29.34
N ALA A 17 -5.59 11.01 29.10
CA ALA A 17 -7.03 10.86 28.88
C ALA A 17 -7.35 10.02 27.62
N GLU A 18 -6.42 10.00 26.66
CA GLU A 18 -6.55 9.22 25.43
C GLU A 18 -5.20 8.61 25.02
N HIS A 19 -5.23 7.36 24.56
CA HIS A 19 -4.10 6.69 23.94
C HIS A 19 -4.31 6.71 22.43
N ARG A 20 -3.37 7.30 21.67
CA ARG A 20 -3.36 7.28 20.20
C ARG A 20 -2.03 6.74 19.69
N ILE A 21 -2.07 5.84 18.72
CA ILE A 21 -0.86 5.24 18.13
C ILE A 21 -0.94 5.31 16.61
N PHE A 22 0.11 5.83 15.98
CA PHE A 22 0.30 5.73 14.53
C PHE A 22 0.78 4.31 14.18
N CYS A 23 0.08 3.65 13.27
CA CYS A 23 0.47 2.34 12.79
C CYS A 23 1.76 2.45 11.96
N GLY A 24 2.65 1.46 12.09
CA GLY A 24 3.93 1.46 11.38
C GLY A 24 3.81 1.18 9.88
N HIS A 25 2.74 0.52 9.43
CA HIS A 25 2.50 0.11 8.05
C HIS A 25 0.99 -0.09 7.79
N ALA A 26 0.61 -0.18 6.52
CA ALA A 26 -0.73 -0.63 6.12
C ALA A 26 -0.85 -2.17 6.24
N GLY A 27 -2.05 -2.73 6.08
CA GLY A 27 -2.29 -4.17 6.17
C GLY A 27 -2.69 -4.62 7.56
N TRP A 28 -2.61 -5.93 7.81
CA TRP A 28 -2.97 -6.49 9.11
C TRP A 28 -1.93 -6.11 10.16
N ARG A 29 -2.40 -5.68 11.34
CA ARG A 29 -1.53 -5.60 12.51
C ARG A 29 -0.97 -6.97 12.88
N ASN A 30 0.17 -7.00 13.55
CA ASN A 30 0.81 -8.24 13.99
C ASN A 30 -0.03 -9.02 15.03
N ASP A 31 -0.92 -8.33 15.73
CA ASP A 31 -1.87 -8.90 16.70
C ASP A 31 -3.21 -9.30 16.05
N ASP A 32 -3.34 -9.13 14.73
CA ASP A 32 -4.56 -9.37 13.94
C ASP A 32 -5.82 -8.63 14.45
N THR A 33 -5.65 -7.61 15.28
CA THR A 33 -6.78 -6.87 15.89
C THR A 33 -7.39 -5.80 14.99
N ALA A 34 -6.65 -5.34 13.98
CA ALA A 34 -7.11 -4.38 13.00
C ALA A 34 -6.41 -4.52 11.66
N PHE A 35 -7.11 -4.09 10.62
CA PHE A 35 -6.59 -3.86 9.28
C PHE A 35 -6.37 -2.37 9.06
N VAL A 36 -5.17 -1.99 8.63
CA VAL A 36 -4.73 -0.61 8.48
C VAL A 36 -4.71 -0.24 7.00
N LEU A 37 -5.42 0.80 6.62
CA LEU A 37 -5.33 1.43 5.30
C LEU A 37 -4.40 2.64 5.37
N GLN A 38 -4.07 3.20 4.21
CA GLN A 38 -3.17 4.37 4.17
C GLN A 38 -3.82 5.65 4.73
N ASP A 39 -5.15 5.66 4.86
CA ASP A 39 -5.96 6.80 5.31
C ASP A 39 -6.82 6.52 6.55
N GLN A 40 -6.98 5.26 6.97
CA GLN A 40 -7.81 4.87 8.12
C GLN A 40 -7.41 3.53 8.72
N CYS A 41 -8.00 3.17 9.86
CA CYS A 41 -7.84 1.87 10.52
C CYS A 41 -9.21 1.20 10.75
N ILE A 42 -9.28 -0.12 10.63
CA ILE A 42 -10.50 -0.91 10.77
C ILE A 42 -10.25 -2.07 11.76
N PRO A 43 -10.84 -2.04 12.98
CA PRO A 43 -11.55 -0.91 13.57
C PRO A 43 -10.60 0.26 13.91
N PRO A 44 -11.12 1.48 14.08
CA PRO A 44 -10.29 2.65 14.42
C PRO A 44 -9.85 2.67 15.90
N ARG A 45 -10.36 1.76 16.74
CA ARG A 45 -10.03 1.68 18.16
C ARG A 45 -9.94 0.22 18.60
N VAL A 46 -8.87 -0.12 19.32
CA VAL A 46 -8.61 -1.44 19.88
C VAL A 46 -8.21 -1.26 21.34
N GLU A 47 -8.85 -1.98 22.26
CA GLU A 47 -8.51 -1.97 23.70
C GLU A 47 -8.36 -0.56 24.30
N GLY A 48 -9.27 0.35 23.96
CA GLY A 48 -9.25 1.73 24.45
C GLY A 48 -8.25 2.65 23.74
N THR A 49 -7.39 2.13 22.85
CA THR A 49 -6.41 2.90 22.08
C THR A 49 -6.94 3.23 20.68
N THR A 50 -6.92 4.51 20.31
CA THR A 50 -7.26 4.99 18.97
C THR A 50 -6.09 4.70 18.03
N LEU A 51 -6.37 4.03 16.92
CA LEU A 51 -5.39 3.74 15.88
C LEU A 51 -5.43 4.84 14.82
N LEU A 52 -4.24 5.31 14.45
CA LEU A 52 -4.05 6.26 13.37
C LEU A 52 -3.32 5.56 12.21
N PRO A 53 -3.68 5.87 10.95
CA PRO A 53 -3.01 5.30 9.79
C PRO A 53 -1.53 5.71 9.77
N PRO A 54 -0.69 5.03 8.96
CA PRO A 54 0.73 5.29 8.98
C PRO A 54 1.05 6.71 8.54
N ARG A 55 2.04 7.33 9.19
CA ARG A 55 2.49 8.68 8.79
C ARG A 55 3.15 8.61 7.42
N TRP A 56 2.83 9.60 6.60
CA TRP A 56 3.50 9.86 5.33
C TRP A 56 4.84 10.54 5.58
N GLN A 57 5.90 10.09 4.92
CA GLN A 57 7.14 10.84 4.90
C GLN A 57 6.98 12.03 3.94
N GLU A 58 7.20 13.26 4.43
CA GLU A 58 6.87 14.52 3.73
C GLU A 58 7.52 14.68 2.34
N HIS A 59 8.60 13.97 2.07
CA HIS A 59 9.36 14.02 0.83
C HIS A 59 8.91 13.00 -0.23
N LEU A 60 7.88 12.19 0.06
CA LEU A 60 7.37 11.16 -0.84
C LEU A 60 5.96 11.52 -1.35
N GLN A 61 5.68 11.22 -2.62
CA GLN A 61 4.35 11.46 -3.19
C GLN A 61 3.31 10.60 -2.48
N ARG A 62 2.23 11.23 -2.01
CA ARG A 62 1.08 10.52 -1.46
C ARG A 62 0.28 9.92 -2.64
N PRO A 63 0.05 8.60 -2.68
CA PRO A 63 -1.01 8.02 -3.50
C PRO A 63 -2.32 8.73 -3.18
N ALA A 64 -3.01 9.21 -4.21
CA ALA A 64 -4.33 9.80 -4.04
C ALA A 64 -5.36 8.68 -3.85
N LEU A 65 -5.40 8.09 -2.65
CA LEU A 65 -6.49 7.18 -2.31
C LEU A 65 -7.78 7.97 -2.25
N GLN A 66 -8.73 7.64 -3.11
CA GLN A 66 -10.03 8.30 -3.16
C GLN A 66 -11.15 7.28 -3.14
N ARG A 67 -12.05 7.43 -2.16
CA ARG A 67 -13.36 6.79 -2.20
C ARG A 67 -14.30 7.70 -2.99
N GLN A 68 -14.53 7.36 -4.26
CA GLN A 68 -15.39 8.14 -5.14
C GLN A 68 -16.51 7.28 -5.75
N GLY A 69 -17.70 7.87 -5.87
CA GLY A 69 -18.84 7.23 -6.53
C GLY A 69 -19.57 6.21 -5.65
N LYS A 70 -20.28 5.29 -6.32
CA LYS A 70 -21.10 4.24 -5.70
C LYS A 70 -20.65 2.86 -6.16
N THR A 71 -20.74 1.87 -5.28
CA THR A 71 -20.35 0.47 -5.57
C THR A 71 -21.14 -0.12 -6.74
N GLU A 72 -22.42 0.23 -6.89
CA GLU A 72 -23.26 -0.24 -8.00
C GLU A 72 -22.73 0.29 -9.34
N ALA A 73 -22.32 1.56 -9.37
CA ALA A 73 -21.73 2.18 -10.55
C ALA A 73 -20.36 1.56 -10.89
N TRP A 74 -19.54 1.25 -9.89
CA TRP A 74 -18.28 0.52 -10.09
C TRP A 74 -18.53 -0.89 -10.64
N THR A 75 -19.52 -1.60 -10.09
CA THR A 75 -19.90 -2.94 -10.55
C THR A 75 -20.34 -2.91 -12.02
N GLU A 76 -21.18 -1.95 -12.39
CA GLU A 76 -21.68 -1.80 -13.76
C GLU A 76 -20.58 -1.42 -14.76
N LYS A 77 -19.70 -0.49 -14.38
CA LYS A 77 -18.74 0.13 -15.30
C LYS A 77 -17.36 -0.52 -15.32
N VAL A 78 -16.99 -1.26 -14.27
CA VAL A 78 -15.66 -1.88 -14.12
C VAL A 78 -15.79 -3.40 -14.03
N ALA A 79 -16.51 -3.91 -13.03
CA ALA A 79 -16.55 -5.35 -12.76
C ALA A 79 -17.23 -6.16 -13.88
N LYS A 80 -18.42 -5.73 -14.34
CA LYS A 80 -19.14 -6.43 -15.42
C LYS A 80 -18.34 -6.45 -16.72
N PRO A 81 -17.80 -5.32 -17.24
CA PRO A 81 -16.94 -5.35 -18.43
C PRO A 81 -15.66 -6.17 -18.25
N ALA A 82 -15.06 -6.18 -17.05
CA ALA A 82 -13.87 -6.97 -16.78
C ALA A 82 -14.10 -8.49 -16.97
N GLY A 83 -15.34 -8.98 -16.82
CA GLY A 83 -15.69 -10.38 -17.11
C GLY A 83 -15.41 -10.81 -18.55
N GLY A 84 -15.37 -9.88 -19.52
CA GLY A 84 -15.00 -10.15 -20.91
C GLY A 84 -13.49 -10.28 -21.15
N SER A 85 -12.65 -10.03 -20.14
CA SER A 85 -11.19 -10.09 -20.25
C SER A 85 -10.60 -10.84 -19.08
N SER A 86 -10.06 -12.04 -19.34
CA SER A 86 -9.43 -12.82 -18.27
C SER A 86 -8.27 -12.07 -17.60
N ARG A 87 -7.60 -11.15 -18.31
CA ARG A 87 -6.51 -10.35 -17.73
C ARG A 87 -7.05 -9.30 -16.74
N LEU A 88 -8.11 -8.57 -17.10
CA LEU A 88 -8.77 -7.63 -16.19
C LEU A 88 -9.31 -8.36 -14.96
N LEU A 89 -10.00 -9.48 -15.18
CA LEU A 89 -10.52 -10.30 -14.11
C LEU A 89 -9.40 -10.80 -13.17
N THR A 90 -8.28 -11.27 -13.72
CA THR A 90 -7.12 -11.71 -12.92
C THR A 90 -6.54 -10.56 -12.10
N GLY A 91 -6.37 -9.37 -12.68
CA GLY A 91 -5.85 -8.21 -11.97
C GLY A 91 -6.75 -7.76 -10.80
N ILE A 92 -8.06 -7.68 -11.05
CA ILE A 92 -9.04 -7.33 -10.02
C ILE A 92 -9.11 -8.41 -8.93
N ALA A 93 -9.12 -9.70 -9.31
CA ALA A 93 -9.12 -10.80 -8.36
C ALA A 93 -7.86 -10.80 -7.48
N ALA A 94 -6.68 -10.54 -8.06
CA ALA A 94 -5.44 -10.42 -7.30
C ALA A 94 -5.48 -9.24 -6.31
N ALA A 95 -6.09 -8.11 -6.68
CA ALA A 95 -6.27 -6.98 -5.78
C ALA A 95 -7.16 -7.32 -4.57
N PHE A 96 -8.26 -8.04 -4.78
CA PHE A 96 -9.10 -8.53 -3.68
C PHE A 96 -8.43 -9.64 -2.86
N ALA A 97 -7.57 -10.46 -3.47
CA ALA A 97 -6.86 -11.51 -2.78
C ALA A 97 -5.79 -10.98 -1.82
N ALA A 98 -5.15 -9.85 -2.13
CA ALA A 98 -4.06 -9.29 -1.34
C ALA A 98 -4.31 -9.24 0.19
N PRO A 99 -5.40 -8.65 0.70
CA PRO A 99 -5.68 -8.62 2.15
C PRO A 99 -6.02 -9.99 2.76
N LEU A 100 -6.25 -11.02 1.93
CA LEU A 100 -6.62 -12.37 2.39
C LEU A 100 -5.41 -13.32 2.44
N ILE A 101 -4.27 -12.96 1.85
CA ILE A 101 -3.09 -13.85 1.75
C ILE A 101 -2.60 -14.24 3.15
N LYS A 102 -2.37 -13.25 4.03
CA LYS A 102 -1.87 -13.47 5.39
C LYS A 102 -2.79 -14.37 6.21
N THR A 103 -4.10 -14.05 6.22
CA THR A 103 -5.10 -14.80 7.00
C THR A 103 -5.36 -16.20 6.46
N SER A 104 -5.08 -16.43 5.18
CA SER A 104 -5.18 -17.76 4.55
C SER A 104 -3.90 -18.60 4.72
N GLY A 105 -2.84 -18.06 5.33
CA GLY A 105 -1.55 -18.73 5.44
C GLY A 105 -0.86 -18.98 4.10
N LEU A 106 -1.26 -18.24 3.05
CA LEU A 106 -0.69 -18.35 1.71
C LEU A 106 0.58 -17.51 1.60
N GLN A 107 1.45 -17.88 0.67
CA GLN A 107 2.63 -17.07 0.36
C GLN A 107 2.24 -15.86 -0.51
N PRO A 108 2.83 -14.68 -0.27
CA PRO A 108 2.66 -13.53 -1.16
C PRO A 108 3.22 -13.84 -2.55
N PHE A 109 2.65 -13.23 -3.58
CA PHE A 109 3.04 -13.44 -4.96
C PHE A 109 2.99 -12.14 -5.77
N GLY A 110 3.65 -12.14 -6.92
CA GLY A 110 3.61 -11.04 -7.89
C GLY A 110 3.09 -11.51 -9.24
N LEU A 111 2.39 -10.63 -9.95
CA LEU A 111 1.92 -10.87 -11.32
C LEU A 111 2.58 -9.86 -12.27
N LEU A 112 3.18 -10.37 -13.34
CA LEU A 112 3.75 -9.53 -14.40
C LEU A 112 2.88 -9.62 -15.66
N PHE A 113 2.12 -8.56 -15.93
CA PHE A 113 1.40 -8.41 -17.19
C PHE A 113 2.35 -7.85 -18.25
N TYR A 114 2.78 -8.69 -19.18
CA TYR A 114 3.67 -8.29 -20.28
C TYR A 114 2.94 -8.24 -21.63
N GLY A 115 3.41 -7.38 -22.53
CA GLY A 115 2.89 -7.28 -23.89
C GLY A 115 3.26 -5.95 -24.56
N PRO A 116 2.97 -5.80 -25.86
CA PRO A 116 3.23 -4.58 -26.62
C PRO A 116 2.63 -3.32 -25.98
N SER A 117 3.09 -2.14 -26.40
CA SER A 117 2.46 -0.89 -25.95
C SER A 117 0.99 -0.82 -26.37
N LYS A 118 0.15 -0.13 -25.59
CA LYS A 118 -1.28 0.11 -25.88
C LYS A 118 -2.19 -1.14 -25.94
N VAL A 119 -1.83 -2.22 -25.25
CA VAL A 119 -2.66 -3.44 -25.14
C VAL A 119 -3.51 -3.52 -23.85
N GLY A 120 -3.67 -2.40 -23.14
CA GLY A 120 -4.53 -2.33 -21.94
C GLY A 120 -3.85 -2.71 -20.61
N LYS A 121 -2.52 -2.73 -20.54
CA LYS A 121 -1.78 -2.99 -19.28
C LYS A 121 -2.07 -1.94 -18.21
N SER A 122 -2.02 -0.67 -18.56
CA SER A 122 -2.35 0.40 -17.62
C SER A 122 -3.80 0.36 -17.20
N LEU A 123 -4.73 0.18 -18.14
CA LEU A 123 -6.16 0.01 -17.84
C LEU A 123 -6.40 -1.13 -16.84
N LEU A 124 -5.68 -2.24 -16.97
CA LEU A 124 -5.75 -3.35 -16.04
C LEU A 124 -5.27 -2.96 -14.65
N LEU A 125 -4.13 -2.30 -14.54
CA LEU A 125 -3.63 -1.82 -13.25
C LEU A 125 -4.58 -0.80 -12.63
N THR A 126 -5.14 0.13 -13.40
CA THR A 126 -6.14 1.10 -12.92
C THR A 126 -7.42 0.42 -12.46
N ALA A 127 -7.90 -0.59 -13.19
CA ALA A 127 -9.09 -1.36 -12.78
C ALA A 127 -8.85 -2.11 -11.46
N ALA A 128 -7.68 -2.76 -11.31
CA ALA A 128 -7.28 -3.38 -10.06
C ALA A 128 -7.13 -2.35 -8.92
N GLY A 129 -6.52 -1.20 -9.21
CA GLY A 129 -6.30 -0.09 -8.28
C GLY A 129 -7.60 0.50 -7.73
N SER A 130 -8.62 0.57 -8.57
CA SER A 130 -9.91 1.15 -8.20
C SER A 130 -10.62 0.38 -7.08
N THR A 131 -10.21 -0.87 -6.81
CA THR A 131 -10.75 -1.68 -5.70
C THR A 131 -10.37 -1.15 -4.32
N PHE A 132 -9.27 -0.39 -4.20
CA PHE A 132 -8.77 0.13 -2.92
C PHE A 132 -8.47 1.65 -2.95
N GLY A 133 -8.96 2.36 -3.98
CA GLY A 133 -8.94 3.81 -4.03
C GLY A 133 -7.99 4.44 -5.05
N ILE A 134 -7.30 3.65 -5.90
CA ILE A 134 -6.48 4.16 -7.01
C ILE A 134 -7.27 4.05 -8.32
N GLY A 135 -8.07 5.07 -8.62
CA GLY A 135 -8.98 5.08 -9.77
C GLY A 135 -8.39 5.62 -11.07
N GLU A 136 -7.24 6.28 -11.02
CA GLU A 136 -6.62 6.92 -12.18
C GLU A 136 -5.20 6.41 -12.44
N GLU A 137 -4.81 6.31 -13.71
CA GLU A 137 -3.48 5.82 -14.10
C GLU A 137 -2.34 6.67 -13.54
N ARG A 138 -2.54 8.00 -13.40
CA ARG A 138 -1.52 8.92 -12.88
C ARG A 138 -1.17 8.69 -11.40
N ASP A 139 -2.06 8.01 -10.67
CA ASP A 139 -1.91 7.73 -9.24
C ASP A 139 -1.23 6.38 -9.00
N LEU A 140 -0.97 5.59 -10.06
CA LEU A 140 -0.24 4.34 -9.96
C LEU A 140 1.27 4.61 -9.71
N PRO A 141 1.88 3.93 -8.72
CA PRO A 141 3.32 3.96 -8.54
C PRO A 141 4.08 3.57 -9.82
N ALA A 142 5.17 4.26 -10.13
CA ALA A 142 6.03 3.94 -11.28
C ALA A 142 7.34 3.27 -10.84
N TRP A 143 8.08 2.67 -11.79
CA TRP A 143 9.38 2.04 -11.49
C TRP A 143 10.52 3.03 -11.17
N ASN A 144 10.30 4.33 -11.41
CA ASN A 144 11.31 5.37 -11.24
C ASN A 144 11.30 5.97 -9.81
N VAL A 145 11.37 5.09 -8.81
CA VAL A 145 11.57 5.45 -7.40
C VAL A 145 12.92 4.94 -6.91
N THR A 146 13.47 5.65 -5.92
CA THR A 146 14.67 5.22 -5.18
C THR A 146 14.35 3.98 -4.35
N ASP A 147 15.38 3.27 -3.86
CA ASP A 147 15.16 2.11 -3.00
C ASP A 147 14.37 2.45 -1.72
N ALA A 148 14.63 3.61 -1.12
CA ALA A 148 13.87 4.12 0.02
C ALA A 148 12.42 4.45 -0.34
N GLY A 149 12.18 4.98 -1.55
CA GLY A 149 10.82 5.19 -2.05
C GLY A 149 10.07 3.88 -2.25
N PHE A 150 10.76 2.82 -2.70
CA PHE A 150 10.17 1.48 -2.79
C PHE A 150 9.87 0.86 -1.44
N ASP A 151 10.74 1.02 -0.44
CA ASP A 151 10.49 0.51 0.91
C ASP A 151 9.28 1.22 1.55
N GLU A 152 9.13 2.54 1.34
CA GLU A 152 7.93 3.26 1.76
C GLU A 152 6.68 2.74 1.03
N LEU A 153 6.75 2.55 -0.29
CA LEU A 153 5.64 1.98 -1.05
C LEU A 153 5.26 0.59 -0.51
N ALA A 154 6.25 -0.25 -0.18
CA ALA A 154 6.04 -1.56 0.43
C ALA A 154 5.31 -1.43 1.77
N ARG A 155 5.78 -0.53 2.64
CA ARG A 155 5.21 -0.25 3.96
C ARG A 155 3.75 0.19 3.87
N LEU A 156 3.40 0.98 2.86
CA LEU A 156 2.04 1.47 2.64
C LEU A 156 1.14 0.52 1.86
N HIS A 157 1.69 -0.54 1.28
CA HIS A 157 0.96 -1.57 0.56
C HIS A 157 1.17 -2.97 1.18
N ASN A 158 1.53 -3.03 2.47
CA ASN A 158 1.57 -4.31 3.17
C ASN A 158 0.14 -4.87 3.33
N ASP A 159 -0.04 -6.16 3.04
CA ASP A 159 -1.33 -6.84 2.82
C ASP A 159 -2.31 -6.12 1.88
N LEU A 160 -1.79 -5.27 0.98
CA LEU A 160 -2.52 -4.55 -0.05
C LEU A 160 -1.84 -4.77 -1.40
N PRO A 161 -2.55 -4.60 -2.52
CA PRO A 161 -1.92 -4.75 -3.83
C PRO A 161 -0.96 -3.57 -4.13
N LEU A 162 0.31 -3.89 -4.41
CA LEU A 162 1.29 -2.93 -4.93
C LEU A 162 1.30 -2.95 -6.47
N LEU A 163 0.65 -1.96 -7.08
CA LEU A 163 0.43 -1.90 -8.54
C LEU A 163 1.42 -0.97 -9.22
N ILE A 164 2.52 -1.52 -9.76
CA ILE A 164 3.59 -0.70 -10.36
C ILE A 164 3.41 -0.61 -11.88
N ASN A 165 3.16 0.60 -12.37
CA ASN A 165 3.03 0.88 -13.79
C ASN A 165 4.37 1.25 -14.46
N GLU A 166 4.41 1.10 -15.79
CA GLU A 166 5.46 1.55 -16.70
C GLU A 166 6.91 1.20 -16.32
N LEU A 167 7.30 -0.04 -16.60
CA LEU A 167 8.69 -0.47 -16.54
C LEU A 167 9.64 0.36 -17.43
N ALA A 168 9.11 0.91 -18.53
CA ALA A 168 9.86 1.63 -19.55
C ALA A 168 10.36 3.00 -19.12
N VAL A 169 9.93 3.52 -17.96
CA VAL A 169 10.38 4.82 -17.44
C VAL A 169 11.82 4.73 -16.90
N ARG A 170 12.30 3.55 -16.51
CA ARG A 170 13.72 3.38 -16.14
C ARG A 170 14.60 3.47 -17.38
N ARG A 171 15.37 4.56 -17.48
CA ARG A 171 16.40 4.76 -18.51
C ARG A 171 17.61 3.86 -18.23
N GLY A 172 18.06 3.08 -19.22
CA GLY A 172 19.26 2.27 -19.11
C GLY A 172 19.26 1.04 -20.02
N ALA A 173 20.37 0.30 -20.03
CA ALA A 173 20.45 -0.97 -20.76
C ALA A 173 19.42 -1.96 -20.23
N LYS A 174 18.83 -2.78 -21.12
CA LYS A 174 17.82 -3.80 -20.75
C LYS A 174 18.30 -4.71 -19.62
N THR A 175 19.59 -5.06 -19.60
CA THR A 175 20.22 -5.89 -18.55
C THR A 175 20.09 -5.27 -17.16
N LYS A 176 20.26 -3.95 -17.03
CA LYS A 176 20.08 -3.23 -15.77
C LYS A 176 18.63 -3.26 -15.31
N ILE A 177 17.69 -3.01 -16.23
CA ILE A 177 16.25 -3.02 -15.93
C ILE A 177 15.79 -4.40 -15.42
N TYR A 178 16.26 -5.50 -16.06
CA TYR A 178 15.96 -6.85 -15.60
C TYR A 178 16.64 -7.18 -14.25
N GLY A 179 17.87 -6.71 -14.04
CA GLY A 179 18.57 -6.86 -12.75
C GLY A 179 17.82 -6.17 -11.60
N ASP A 180 17.31 -4.97 -11.84
CA ASP A 180 16.52 -4.20 -10.89
C ASP A 180 15.19 -4.91 -10.58
N MET A 181 14.48 -5.40 -11.61
CA MET A 181 13.25 -6.17 -11.43
C MET A 181 13.45 -7.45 -10.64
N ARG A 182 14.54 -8.19 -10.92
CA ARG A 182 14.85 -9.41 -10.19
C ARG A 182 15.17 -9.11 -8.73
N SER A 183 15.96 -8.07 -8.48
CA SER A 183 16.26 -7.60 -7.13
C SER A 183 15.00 -7.17 -6.39
N PHE A 184 14.11 -6.46 -7.07
CA PHE A 184 12.81 -6.05 -6.54
C PHE A 184 11.94 -7.27 -6.18
N ALA A 185 11.75 -8.20 -7.11
CA ALA A 185 10.93 -9.40 -6.88
C ALA A 185 11.48 -10.23 -5.71
N TYR A 186 12.80 -10.38 -5.64
CA TYR A 186 13.46 -11.07 -4.53
C TYR A 186 13.20 -10.37 -3.18
N ARG A 187 13.43 -9.06 -3.09
CA ARG A 187 13.18 -8.25 -1.88
C ARG A 187 11.77 -8.41 -1.33
N PHE A 188 10.76 -8.31 -2.20
CA PHE A 188 9.35 -8.41 -1.81
C PHE A 188 8.91 -9.84 -1.51
N SER A 189 9.49 -10.84 -2.18
CA SER A 189 9.18 -12.25 -1.89
C SER A 189 9.70 -12.72 -0.53
N GLU A 190 10.78 -12.12 -0.01
CA GLU A 190 11.38 -12.52 1.26
C GLU A 190 10.92 -11.66 2.46
N GLY A 191 10.12 -10.61 2.24
CA GLY A 191 9.66 -9.71 3.31
C GLY A 191 10.81 -9.00 4.06
N LYS A 192 11.98 -8.87 3.45
CA LYS A 192 13.16 -8.26 4.08
C LYS A 192 13.16 -6.75 3.86
N GLU A 193 12.96 -6.00 4.94
CA GLU A 193 13.20 -4.55 4.99
C GLU A 193 14.71 -4.27 4.90
N LEU A 194 15.15 -3.36 4.01
CA LEU A 194 16.58 -3.14 3.73
C LEU A 194 17.30 -2.22 4.73
N ARG A 195 16.64 -1.74 5.78
CA ARG A 195 17.28 -1.05 6.89
C ARG A 195 16.71 -1.50 8.21
N ARG A 196 17.54 -2.14 9.04
CA ARG A 196 17.37 -2.09 10.48
C ARG A 196 17.46 -0.61 10.87
N HIS A 197 16.33 0.05 11.09
CA HIS A 197 16.36 1.23 11.94
C HIS A 197 16.77 0.75 13.33
N SER A 198 18.01 1.03 13.70
CA SER A 198 18.47 0.91 15.08
C SER A 198 17.74 1.96 15.91
N GLY A 199 16.62 1.55 16.51
CA GLY A 199 15.90 2.30 17.54
C GLY A 199 15.17 3.55 17.05
N PHE A 200 13.90 3.67 17.44
CA PHE A 200 13.46 4.67 18.42
C PHE A 200 12.33 4.05 19.23
#